data_AF-A0A6A1Q8T7-F1
#
_entry.id   AF-A0A6A1Q8T7-F1
#
_cell.length_a   1.000
_cell.length_b   1.000
_cell.length_c   1.000
_cell.angle_alpha   90.00
_cell.angle_beta   90.00
_cell.angle_gamma   90.00
#
_symmetry.space_group_name_H-M   'P 1'
#
loop_
_entity.id
_entity.type
_entity.pdbx_description
1 polymer ?
#
loop_
_entity_poly.entity_id
_entity_poly.type
_entity_poly.pdbx_seq_one_letter_code
_entity_poly.pdbx_strand_id
1 'polypeptide(L)'
;MSSFRDVLVGVLVGIVLGMFTRYFPSRDQLKYYNHFTDGKLAVKRAFLILSMCVSAVLGSHRIGLHAAGGLCTLVLSFVAGTSWSKEKIRVQKIIGTAWNIFQPLLFGLVGAEVSVTSLKSNAIGICVATLSLALLVRISFTFVLMSFAGFNFKEKIFIALSWMPKATVQAVLGPLALERSRISAPHLEPYSKDVMTIAFLAILITAPNGALIIAILGPKVTYSP
;
A
#
# COMPACT_ATOMS: atom_id res chain seq x y z
N MET A 1 0.22 15.15 -20.09
CA MET A 1 -0.93 14.39 -20.62
C MET A 1 -0.79 12.87 -20.47
N SER A 2 0.42 12.29 -20.53
CA SER A 2 0.66 10.86 -20.29
C SER A 2 0.13 10.38 -18.93
N SER A 3 0.45 11.07 -17.83
CA SER A 3 0.07 10.60 -16.48
C SER A 3 -1.44 10.46 -16.25
N PHE A 4 -2.27 11.35 -16.81
CA PHE A 4 -3.73 11.24 -16.68
C PHE A 4 -4.29 10.06 -17.48
N ARG A 5 -3.74 9.83 -18.67
CA ARG A 5 -4.09 8.67 -19.51
C ARG A 5 -3.75 7.36 -18.79
N ASP A 6 -2.60 7.28 -18.14
CA ASP A 6 -2.15 6.09 -17.41
C ASP A 6 -3.10 5.76 -16.25
N VAL A 7 -3.57 6.78 -15.54
CA VAL A 7 -4.59 6.65 -14.49
C VAL A 7 -5.91 6.14 -15.08
N LEU A 8 -6.40 6.75 -16.15
CA LEU A 8 -7.65 6.37 -16.79
C LEU A 8 -7.61 4.91 -17.27
N VAL A 9 -6.52 4.51 -17.92
CA VAL A 9 -6.30 3.14 -18.40
C VAL A 9 -6.25 2.16 -17.23
N GLY A 10 -5.51 2.49 -16.16
CA GLY A 10 -5.43 1.64 -14.96
C GLY A 10 -6.80 1.41 -14.32
N VAL A 11 -7.62 2.45 -14.21
CA VAL A 11 -8.99 2.33 -13.67
C VAL A 11 -9.88 1.50 -14.60
N LEU A 12 -9.88 1.78 -15.90
CA LEU A 12 -10.72 1.07 -16.87
C LEU A 12 -10.40 -0.43 -16.91
N VAL A 13 -9.11 -0.78 -17.05
CA VAL A 13 -8.66 -2.17 -17.06
C VAL A 13 -8.97 -2.86 -15.73
N GLY A 14 -8.77 -2.16 -14.60
CA GLY A 14 -9.11 -2.66 -13.27
C GLY A 14 -10.60 -2.97 -13.12
N ILE A 15 -11.49 -2.11 -13.62
CA ILE A 15 -12.94 -2.34 -13.61
C ILE A 15 -13.30 -3.55 -14.47
N VAL A 16 -12.77 -3.65 -15.68
CA VAL A 16 -13.06 -4.76 -16.61
C VAL A 16 -12.62 -6.10 -16.02
N LEU A 17 -11.38 -6.18 -15.53
CA LEU A 17 -10.87 -7.40 -14.87
C LEU A 17 -11.60 -7.69 -13.55
N GLY A 18 -12.01 -6.65 -12.81
CA GLY A 18 -12.80 -6.75 -11.58
C GLY A 18 -14.19 -7.32 -11.84
N MET A 19 -14.83 -6.90 -12.92
CA MET A 19 -16.10 -7.46 -13.38
C MET A 19 -15.91 -8.90 -13.87
N PHE A 20 -14.82 -9.21 -14.58
CA PHE A 20 -14.52 -10.57 -15.00
C PHE A 20 -14.36 -11.54 -13.81
N THR A 21 -13.54 -11.17 -12.81
CA THR A 21 -13.35 -11.94 -11.58
C THR A 21 -14.58 -12.02 -10.69
N ARG A 22 -15.49 -11.05 -10.82
CA ARG A 22 -16.80 -11.10 -10.17
C ARG A 22 -17.67 -12.24 -10.72
N TYR A 23 -17.68 -12.44 -12.04
CA TYR A 23 -18.50 -13.48 -12.68
C TYR A 23 -17.81 -14.85 -12.72
N PHE A 24 -16.47 -14.89 -12.77
CA PHE A 24 -15.67 -16.10 -12.84
C PHE A 24 -14.90 -16.31 -11.52
N PRO A 25 -15.12 -17.38 -10.72
CA PRO A 25 -15.91 -18.60 -10.94
C PRO A 25 -17.40 -18.46 -10.58
N SER A 26 -18.27 -18.95 -11.49
CA SER A 26 -19.74 -18.86 -11.42
C SER A 26 -20.33 -19.44 -10.13
N ARG A 27 -21.41 -18.80 -9.64
CA ARG A 27 -22.23 -19.28 -8.52
C ARG A 27 -22.93 -20.60 -8.83
N ASP A 28 -22.97 -21.07 -10.08
CA ASP A 28 -23.67 -22.30 -10.42
C ASP A 28 -22.93 -23.57 -9.97
N GLN A 29 -21.63 -23.51 -9.67
CA GLN A 29 -20.94 -24.60 -8.98
C GLN A 29 -21.33 -24.72 -7.49
N LEU A 30 -22.08 -23.74 -6.95
CA LEU A 30 -22.48 -23.65 -5.55
C LEU A 30 -23.71 -24.50 -5.21
N LYS A 31 -24.50 -24.93 -6.21
CA LYS A 31 -25.77 -25.64 -5.98
C LYS A 31 -25.63 -27.15 -5.80
N TYR A 32 -24.50 -27.74 -6.20
CA TYR A 32 -24.33 -29.21 -6.24
C TYR A 32 -23.34 -29.78 -5.21
N TYR A 33 -22.55 -28.96 -4.52
CA TYR A 33 -21.49 -29.47 -3.64
C TYR A 33 -21.55 -28.83 -2.25
N ASN A 34 -22.01 -29.63 -1.29
CA ASN A 34 -22.30 -29.31 0.11
C ASN A 34 -21.23 -28.50 0.87
N HIS A 35 -21.70 -27.87 1.94
CA HIS A 35 -21.11 -27.15 3.10
C HIS A 35 -19.61 -27.40 3.46
N PHE A 36 -18.98 -28.48 3.01
CA PHE A 36 -17.59 -28.85 3.27
C PHE A 36 -16.58 -28.35 2.21
N THR A 37 -17.04 -27.91 1.02
CA THR A 37 -16.15 -27.58 -0.12
C THR A 37 -16.00 -26.08 -0.41
N ASP A 38 -16.53 -25.21 0.45
CA ASP A 38 -16.37 -23.76 0.30
C ASP A 38 -14.90 -23.31 0.29
N GLY A 39 -14.00 -24.03 0.99
CA GLY A 39 -12.58 -23.69 1.05
C GLY A 39 -11.90 -23.70 -0.33
N LYS A 40 -12.28 -24.63 -1.22
CA LYS A 40 -11.68 -24.73 -2.56
C LYS A 40 -12.10 -23.57 -3.47
N LEU A 41 -13.29 -23.02 -3.29
CA LEU A 41 -13.79 -21.89 -4.10
C LEU A 41 -13.09 -20.57 -3.71
N ALA A 42 -12.94 -20.32 -2.41
CA ALA A 42 -12.21 -19.16 -1.91
C ALA A 42 -10.74 -19.19 -2.36
N VAL A 43 -10.10 -20.36 -2.36
CA VAL A 43 -8.73 -20.54 -2.87
C VAL A 43 -8.63 -20.26 -4.37
N LYS A 44 -9.56 -20.78 -5.18
CA LYS A 44 -9.59 -20.50 -6.63
C LYS A 44 -9.76 -19.00 -6.91
N ARG A 45 -10.65 -18.31 -6.18
CA ARG A 45 -10.87 -16.86 -6.30
C ARG A 45 -9.64 -16.05 -5.87
N ALA A 46 -9.02 -16.42 -4.74
CA ALA A 46 -7.81 -15.77 -4.25
C ALA A 46 -6.65 -15.93 -5.25
N PHE A 47 -6.46 -17.14 -5.78
CA PHE A 47 -5.43 -17.41 -6.79
C PHE A 47 -5.69 -16.66 -8.10
N LEU A 48 -6.96 -16.60 -8.54
CA LEU A 48 -7.34 -15.87 -9.75
C LEU A 48 -7.06 -14.37 -9.61
N ILE A 49 -7.47 -13.75 -8.49
CA ILE A 49 -7.15 -12.34 -8.22
C ILE A 49 -5.63 -12.14 -8.20
N LEU A 50 -4.90 -12.97 -7.47
CA LEU A 50 -3.46 -12.82 -7.31
C LEU A 50 -2.74 -12.95 -8.65
N SER A 51 -3.10 -13.95 -9.47
CA SER A 51 -2.56 -14.15 -10.82
C SER A 51 -2.86 -12.97 -11.75
N MET A 52 -4.09 -12.44 -11.74
CA MET A 52 -4.46 -11.27 -12.54
C MET A 52 -3.76 -10.01 -12.07
N CYS A 53 -3.60 -9.81 -10.76
CA CYS A 53 -2.88 -8.68 -10.20
C CYS A 53 -1.41 -8.70 -10.63
N VAL A 54 -0.74 -9.86 -10.52
CA VAL A 54 0.66 -10.01 -10.96
C VAL A 54 0.78 -9.77 -12.46
N SER A 55 -0.12 -10.35 -13.26
CA SER A 55 -0.13 -10.16 -14.72
C SER A 55 -0.37 -8.70 -15.11
N ALA A 56 -1.27 -7.99 -14.41
CA ALA A 56 -1.54 -6.58 -14.64
C ALA A 56 -0.33 -5.70 -14.33
N VAL A 57 0.40 -5.98 -13.24
CA VAL A 57 1.63 -5.25 -12.88
C VAL A 57 2.74 -5.51 -13.89
N LEU A 58 2.99 -6.78 -14.24
CA LEU A 58 4.03 -7.13 -15.20
C LEU A 58 3.71 -6.61 -16.62
N GLY A 59 2.45 -6.70 -17.04
CA GLY A 59 1.98 -6.16 -18.32
C GLY A 59 2.11 -4.64 -18.38
N SER A 60 1.71 -3.94 -17.32
CA SER A 60 1.89 -2.49 -17.18
C SER A 60 3.37 -2.09 -17.25
N HIS A 61 4.28 -2.88 -16.67
CA HIS A 61 5.72 -2.64 -16.77
C HIS A 61 6.23 -2.81 -18.21
N ARG A 62 5.77 -3.83 -18.95
CA ARG A 62 6.15 -4.06 -20.36
C ARG A 62 5.66 -2.94 -21.30
N ILE A 63 4.49 -2.37 -21.03
CA ILE A 63 3.91 -1.29 -21.84
C ILE A 63 4.52 0.08 -21.45
N GLY A 64 5.34 0.14 -20.40
CA GLY A 64 5.96 1.37 -19.91
C GLY A 64 5.03 2.26 -19.08
N LEU A 65 3.86 1.73 -18.67
CA LEU A 65 2.82 2.45 -17.93
C LEU A 65 2.87 2.12 -16.43
N HIS A 66 4.02 2.32 -15.77
CA HIS A 66 4.27 1.81 -14.41
C HIS A 66 3.21 2.20 -13.36
N ALA A 67 2.60 3.39 -13.47
CA ALA A 67 1.56 3.85 -12.53
C ALA A 67 0.22 3.11 -12.71
N ALA A 68 -0.08 2.62 -13.92
CA ALA A 68 -1.36 1.99 -14.24
C ALA A 68 -1.51 0.62 -13.58
N GLY A 69 -0.42 -0.14 -13.43
CA GLY A 69 -0.44 -1.50 -12.87
C GLY A 69 -0.92 -1.53 -11.43
N GLY A 70 -0.33 -0.71 -10.55
CA GLY A 70 -0.73 -0.64 -9.14
C GLY A 70 -2.16 -0.12 -8.94
N LEU A 71 -2.59 0.83 -9.77
CA LEU A 71 -3.97 1.31 -9.72
C LEU A 71 -4.97 0.25 -10.21
N CYS A 72 -4.62 -0.47 -11.28
CA CYS A 72 -5.39 -1.58 -11.80
C CYS A 72 -5.60 -2.66 -10.74
N THR A 73 -4.56 -3.06 -9.99
CA THR A 73 -4.69 -4.10 -8.95
C THR A 73 -5.58 -3.67 -7.79
N LEU A 74 -5.54 -2.40 -7.39
CA LEU A 74 -6.42 -1.83 -6.38
C LEU A 74 -7.89 -1.85 -6.82
N VAL A 75 -8.17 -1.35 -8.03
CA VAL A 75 -9.53 -1.28 -8.56
C VAL A 75 -10.09 -2.69 -8.82
N LEU A 76 -9.29 -3.57 -9.41
CA LEU A 76 -9.61 -5.00 -9.61
C LEU A 76 -10.04 -5.67 -8.30
N SER A 77 -9.20 -5.55 -7.25
CA SER A 77 -9.46 -6.19 -5.95
C SER A 77 -10.69 -5.60 -5.26
N PHE A 78 -10.88 -4.28 -5.35
CA PHE A 78 -12.03 -3.60 -4.79
C PHE A 78 -13.34 -4.05 -5.47
N VAL A 79 -13.39 -3.99 -6.80
CA VAL A 79 -14.57 -4.39 -7.59
C VAL A 79 -14.90 -5.86 -7.36
N ALA A 80 -13.90 -6.76 -7.35
CA ALA A 80 -14.10 -8.17 -7.02
C ALA A 80 -14.69 -8.36 -5.60
N GLY A 81 -14.18 -7.61 -4.62
CA GLY A 81 -14.60 -7.68 -3.22
C GLY A 81 -16.05 -7.24 -2.97
N THR A 82 -16.59 -6.30 -3.76
CA THR A 82 -17.98 -5.80 -3.58
C THR A 82 -19.04 -6.88 -3.78
N SER A 83 -18.75 -7.92 -4.57
CA SER A 83 -19.74 -8.94 -4.93
C SER A 83 -19.77 -10.15 -3.99
N TRP A 84 -18.79 -10.27 -3.09
CA TRP A 84 -18.60 -11.46 -2.25
C TRP A 84 -18.92 -11.12 -0.79
N SER A 85 -20.06 -11.62 -0.29
CA SER A 85 -20.50 -11.30 1.08
C SER A 85 -19.63 -11.95 2.16
N LYS A 86 -19.80 -13.25 2.45
CA LYS A 86 -19.01 -13.98 3.47
C LYS A 86 -17.66 -14.51 2.93
N GLU A 87 -17.60 -14.77 1.64
CA GLU A 87 -16.41 -15.30 0.95
C GLU A 87 -15.23 -14.32 0.93
N LYS A 88 -15.48 -13.00 0.98
CA LYS A 88 -14.42 -11.97 1.02
C LYS A 88 -13.46 -12.18 2.19
N ILE A 89 -13.98 -12.61 3.34
CA ILE A 89 -13.18 -12.80 4.56
C ILE A 89 -12.23 -13.98 4.37
N ARG A 90 -12.67 -15.05 3.70
CA ARG A 90 -11.85 -16.23 3.41
C ARG A 90 -10.76 -15.91 2.39
N VAL A 91 -11.11 -15.20 1.31
CA VAL A 91 -10.14 -14.71 0.31
C VAL A 91 -9.11 -13.78 0.95
N GLN A 92 -9.55 -12.84 1.79
CA GLN A 92 -8.67 -11.94 2.53
C GLN A 92 -7.72 -12.71 3.46
N LYS A 93 -8.18 -13.77 4.14
CA LYS A 93 -7.30 -14.60 4.97
C LYS A 93 -6.20 -15.27 4.15
N ILE A 94 -6.54 -15.83 2.98
CA ILE A 94 -5.57 -16.49 2.09
C ILE A 94 -4.52 -15.49 1.59
N ILE A 95 -4.97 -14.31 1.13
CA ILE A 95 -4.08 -13.23 0.69
C ILE A 95 -3.23 -12.73 1.87
N GLY A 96 -3.81 -12.63 3.07
CA GLY A 96 -3.11 -12.25 4.29
C GLY A 96 -2.02 -13.25 4.69
N THR A 97 -2.26 -14.56 4.54
CA THR A 97 -1.23 -15.59 4.73
C THR A 97 -0.09 -15.42 3.74
N ALA A 98 -0.39 -15.15 2.46
CA ALA A 98 0.64 -14.86 1.47
C ALA A 98 1.43 -13.58 1.86
N TRP A 99 0.74 -12.53 2.30
CA TRP A 99 1.39 -11.30 2.77
C TRP A 99 2.31 -11.53 3.97
N ASN A 100 1.94 -12.39 4.92
CA ASN A 100 2.81 -12.73 6.06
C ASN A 100 4.15 -13.36 5.63
N ILE A 101 4.19 -14.03 4.48
CA ILE A 101 5.43 -14.59 3.90
C ILE A 101 6.20 -13.51 3.13
N PHE A 102 5.51 -12.70 2.32
CA PHE A 102 6.14 -11.67 1.49
C PHE A 102 6.57 -10.42 2.26
N GLN A 103 5.93 -10.09 3.38
CA GLN A 103 6.22 -8.89 4.15
C GLN A 103 7.66 -8.91 4.69
N PRO A 104 8.15 -9.96 5.39
CA PRO A 104 9.54 -10.02 5.82
C PRO A 104 10.53 -10.02 4.65
N LEU A 105 10.21 -10.69 3.55
CA LEU A 105 11.05 -10.71 2.34
C LEU A 105 11.19 -9.33 1.72
N LEU A 106 10.07 -8.58 1.60
CA LEU A 106 10.07 -7.23 1.04
C LEU A 106 10.89 -6.29 1.92
N PHE A 107 10.62 -6.23 3.22
CA PHE A 107 11.36 -5.35 4.12
C PHE A 107 12.83 -5.78 4.29
N GLY A 108 13.13 -7.07 4.25
CA GLY A 108 14.49 -7.60 4.28
C GLY A 108 15.29 -7.24 3.03
N LEU A 109 14.70 -7.40 1.84
CA LEU A 109 15.34 -7.06 0.56
C LEU A 109 15.56 -5.55 0.44
N VAL A 110 14.55 -4.75 0.79
CA VAL A 110 14.69 -3.28 0.81
C VAL A 110 15.77 -2.87 1.81
N GLY A 111 15.81 -3.47 2.99
CA GLY A 111 16.85 -3.21 3.99
C GLY A 111 18.25 -3.60 3.52
N ALA A 112 18.39 -4.67 2.73
CA ALA A 112 19.67 -5.08 2.16
C ALA A 112 20.20 -4.12 1.08
N GLU A 113 19.31 -3.49 0.31
CA GLU A 113 19.70 -2.49 -0.72
C GLU A 113 20.03 -1.12 -0.08
N VAL A 114 19.61 -0.87 1.16
CA VAL A 114 19.87 0.39 1.88
C VAL A 114 21.32 0.46 2.38
N SER A 115 22.05 1.48 1.96
CA SER A 115 23.41 1.76 2.43
C SER A 115 23.46 3.07 3.21
N VAL A 116 23.31 2.99 4.54
CA VAL A 116 23.37 4.18 5.41
C VAL A 116 24.78 4.78 5.45
N THR A 117 25.81 3.96 5.27
CA THR A 117 27.23 4.38 5.24
C THR A 117 27.58 5.23 4.02
N SER A 118 26.82 5.09 2.93
CA SER A 118 27.02 5.88 1.71
C SER A 118 26.46 7.30 1.82
N LEU A 119 25.57 7.58 2.80
CA LEU A 119 25.05 8.92 3.01
C LEU A 119 26.01 9.76 3.84
N LYS A 120 26.23 11.00 3.39
CA LYS A 120 26.87 12.02 4.19
C LYS A 120 26.07 12.21 5.48
N SER A 121 26.73 12.19 6.64
CA SER A 121 26.09 12.37 7.94
C SER A 121 25.21 13.63 8.02
N ASN A 122 25.63 14.72 7.35
CA ASN A 122 24.83 15.95 7.24
C ASN A 122 23.48 15.75 6.51
N ALA A 123 23.43 14.88 5.49
CA ALA A 123 22.20 14.61 4.75
C ALA A 123 21.17 13.88 5.62
N ILE A 124 21.61 12.98 6.50
CA ILE A 124 20.72 12.25 7.42
C ILE A 124 19.99 13.25 8.35
N GLY A 125 20.72 14.21 8.93
CA GLY A 125 20.13 15.24 9.80
C GLY A 125 19.10 16.11 9.08
N ILE A 126 19.42 16.58 7.87
CA ILE A 126 18.49 17.36 7.03
C ILE A 126 17.24 16.54 6.72
N CYS A 127 17.38 15.24 6.48
CA CYS A 127 16.25 14.36 6.19
C CYS A 127 15.34 14.16 7.40
N VAL A 128 15.90 13.94 8.59
CA VAL A 128 15.09 13.85 9.83
C VAL A 128 14.34 15.16 10.09
N ALA A 129 14.99 16.30 9.89
CA ALA A 129 14.36 17.62 10.02
C ALA A 129 13.22 17.81 9.00
N THR A 130 13.46 17.47 7.73
CA THR A 130 12.47 17.56 6.65
C THR A 130 11.28 16.64 6.90
N LEU A 131 11.51 15.40 7.36
CA LEU A 131 10.46 14.45 7.71
C LEU A 131 9.61 14.96 8.87
N SER A 132 10.25 15.48 9.92
CA SER A 132 9.57 16.06 11.08
C SER A 132 8.70 17.24 10.70
N LEU A 133 9.21 18.14 9.84
CA LEU A 133 8.45 19.28 9.32
C LEU A 133 7.27 18.82 8.45
N ALA A 134 7.48 17.85 7.55
CA ALA A 134 6.43 17.30 6.70
C ALA A 134 5.31 16.63 7.53
N LEU A 135 5.68 15.93 8.61
CA LEU A 135 4.71 15.34 9.54
C LEU A 135 3.93 16.42 10.29
N LEU A 136 4.60 17.48 10.75
CA LEU A 136 3.95 18.60 11.44
C LEU A 136 2.91 19.27 10.52
N VAL A 137 3.28 19.60 9.29
CA VAL A 137 2.37 20.18 8.30
C VAL A 137 1.19 19.27 8.03
N ARG A 138 1.42 17.95 7.89
CA ARG A 138 0.34 16.98 7.72
C ARG A 138 -0.62 16.98 8.91
N ILE A 139 -0.10 16.92 10.14
CA ILE A 139 -0.91 16.91 11.37
C ILE A 139 -1.72 18.21 11.49
N SER A 140 -1.12 19.36 11.19
CA SER A 140 -1.82 20.64 11.21
C SER A 140 -2.94 20.69 10.18
N PHE A 141 -2.70 20.22 8.96
CA PHE A 141 -3.72 20.24 7.91
C PHE A 141 -4.86 19.26 8.18
N THR A 142 -4.56 18.04 8.64
CA THR A 142 -5.60 17.08 9.03
C THR A 142 -6.42 17.58 10.22
N PHE A 143 -5.79 18.25 11.18
CA PHE A 143 -6.49 18.89 12.30
C PHE A 143 -7.46 19.99 11.83
N VAL A 144 -7.04 20.85 10.90
CA VAL A 144 -7.90 21.88 10.30
C VAL A 144 -9.07 21.25 9.54
N LEU A 145 -8.82 20.23 8.72
CA LEU A 145 -9.89 19.53 8.00
C LEU A 145 -10.89 18.86 8.95
N MET A 146 -10.41 18.22 10.02
CA MET A 146 -11.28 17.59 11.01
C MET A 146 -12.02 18.60 11.89
N SER A 147 -11.58 19.85 11.93
CA SER A 147 -12.28 20.92 12.65
C SER A 147 -13.66 21.22 12.05
N PHE A 148 -13.85 20.97 10.76
CA PHE A 148 -15.14 21.07 10.08
C PHE A 148 -16.04 19.85 10.27
N ALA A 149 -15.53 18.75 10.83
CA ALA A 149 -16.23 17.46 10.91
C ALA A 149 -16.94 17.21 12.27
N GLY A 150 -16.96 18.19 13.18
CA GLY A 150 -17.73 18.12 14.44
C GLY A 150 -17.15 17.23 15.55
N PHE A 151 -15.93 16.69 15.38
CA PHE A 151 -15.29 15.80 16.37
C PHE A 151 -14.76 16.53 17.63
N ASN A 152 -14.59 15.79 18.72
CA ASN A 152 -13.94 16.28 19.93
C ASN A 152 -12.44 16.53 19.71
N PHE A 153 -11.84 17.47 20.45
CA PHE A 153 -10.43 17.83 20.28
C PHE A 153 -9.47 16.63 20.44
N LYS A 154 -9.77 15.72 21.36
CA LYS A 154 -9.02 14.46 21.57
C LYS A 154 -9.11 13.52 20.37
N GLU A 155 -10.29 13.41 19.75
CA GLU A 155 -10.51 12.56 18.57
C GLU A 155 -9.81 13.14 17.33
N LYS A 156 -9.85 14.46 17.15
CA LYS A 156 -9.15 15.16 16.06
C LYS A 156 -7.64 14.88 16.08
N ILE A 157 -7.03 14.97 17.26
CA ILE A 157 -5.60 14.66 17.44
C ILE A 157 -5.33 13.17 17.18
N PHE A 158 -6.18 12.28 17.66
CA PHE A 158 -6.02 10.85 17.43
C PHE A 158 -6.13 10.46 15.95
N ILE A 159 -7.10 11.02 15.22
CA ILE A 159 -7.26 10.79 13.78
C ILE A 159 -6.03 11.33 13.03
N ALA A 160 -5.58 12.55 13.35
CA ALA A 160 -4.42 13.17 12.73
C ALA A 160 -3.14 12.34 12.92
N LEU A 161 -2.91 11.82 14.13
CA LEU A 161 -1.74 11.02 14.48
C LEU A 161 -1.81 9.59 13.92
N SER A 162 -3.00 9.00 13.82
CA SER A 162 -3.21 7.67 13.23
C SER A 162 -2.88 7.64 11.73
N TRP A 163 -2.84 8.79 11.06
CA TRP A 163 -2.49 8.93 9.64
C TRP A 163 -0.99 9.13 9.37
N MET A 164 -0.14 9.08 10.39
CA MET A 164 1.31 9.13 10.24
C MET A 164 1.95 7.89 9.60
N PRO A 165 1.55 6.63 9.90
CA PRO A 165 2.23 5.46 9.37
C PRO A 165 1.84 5.19 7.92
N LYS A 166 2.71 5.55 6.95
CA LYS A 166 2.55 5.16 5.53
C LYS A 166 3.80 4.45 5.01
N ALA A 167 4.21 3.41 5.72
CA ALA A 167 5.48 2.72 5.49
C ALA A 167 5.52 1.89 4.19
N THR A 168 4.43 1.21 3.85
CA THR A 168 4.38 0.27 2.71
C THR A 168 4.53 0.95 1.36
N VAL A 169 3.94 2.14 1.19
CA VAL A 169 4.08 2.89 -0.07
C VAL A 169 5.52 3.37 -0.25
N GLN A 170 6.16 3.84 0.82
CA GLN A 170 7.56 4.27 0.77
C GLN A 170 8.51 3.11 0.49
N ALA A 171 8.26 1.94 1.09
CA ALA A 171 9.07 0.73 0.90
C ALA A 171 9.01 0.21 -0.54
N VAL A 172 7.89 0.38 -1.23
CA VAL A 172 7.74 -0.04 -2.64
C VAL A 172 8.26 1.04 -3.60
N LEU A 173 7.99 2.31 -3.35
CA LEU A 173 8.36 3.39 -4.27
C LEU A 173 9.86 3.70 -4.26
N GLY A 174 10.55 3.54 -3.13
CA GLY A 174 11.99 3.80 -3.03
C GLY A 174 12.82 2.94 -4.00
N PRO A 175 12.77 1.60 -3.90
CA PRO A 175 13.46 0.71 -4.82
C PRO A 175 13.02 0.87 -6.28
N LEU A 176 11.73 1.14 -6.51
CA LEU A 176 11.20 1.37 -7.85
C LEU A 176 11.81 2.62 -8.50
N ALA A 177 12.00 3.70 -7.74
CA ALA A 177 12.68 4.91 -8.22
C ALA A 177 14.15 4.62 -8.58
N LEU A 178 14.84 3.84 -7.75
CA LEU A 178 16.22 3.41 -7.99
C LEU A 178 16.35 2.56 -9.27
N GLU A 179 15.49 1.56 -9.42
CA GLU A 179 15.43 0.72 -10.63
C GLU A 179 15.16 1.57 -11.88
N ARG A 180 14.22 2.50 -11.79
CA ARG A 180 13.88 3.37 -12.93
C ARG A 180 15.04 4.28 -13.33
N SER A 181 15.79 4.79 -12.35
CA SER A 181 17.00 5.60 -12.60
C SER A 181 18.09 4.77 -13.27
N ARG A 182 18.34 3.53 -12.82
CA ARG A 182 19.34 2.64 -13.45
C ARG A 182 19.05 2.41 -14.95
N ILE A 183 17.77 2.29 -15.32
CA ILE A 183 17.35 2.04 -16.71
C ILE A 183 17.31 3.33 -17.54
N SER A 184 16.75 4.41 -16.99
CA SER A 184 16.40 5.60 -17.78
C SER A 184 17.46 6.70 -17.70
N ALA A 185 18.19 6.79 -16.58
CA ALA A 185 19.12 7.88 -16.32
C ALA A 185 20.19 7.46 -15.30
N PRO A 186 21.24 6.74 -15.72
CA PRO A 186 22.26 6.18 -14.81
C PRO A 186 22.97 7.26 -13.97
N HIS A 187 23.09 8.49 -14.49
CA HIS A 187 23.69 9.61 -13.77
C HIS A 187 22.89 10.07 -12.53
N LEU A 188 21.60 9.71 -12.42
CA LEU A 188 20.75 9.98 -11.24
C LEU A 188 20.71 8.82 -10.23
N GLU A 189 21.44 7.73 -10.48
CA GLU A 189 21.50 6.61 -9.54
C GLU A 189 21.90 7.02 -8.10
N PRO A 190 22.93 7.86 -7.85
CA PRO A 190 23.29 8.25 -6.49
C PRO A 190 22.15 8.98 -5.77
N TYR A 191 21.47 9.91 -6.46
CA TYR A 191 20.31 10.61 -5.90
C TYR A 191 19.15 9.66 -5.58
N SER A 192 18.95 8.65 -6.43
CA SER A 192 17.88 7.66 -6.22
C SER A 192 18.20 6.73 -5.04
N LYS A 193 19.47 6.40 -4.80
CA LYS A 193 19.92 5.67 -3.60
C LYS A 193 19.72 6.50 -2.32
N ASP A 194 20.00 7.80 -2.38
CA ASP A 194 19.75 8.71 -1.26
C ASP A 194 18.25 8.74 -0.94
N VAL A 195 17.39 8.95 -1.94
CA VAL A 195 15.92 8.96 -1.76
C VAL A 195 15.41 7.64 -1.18
N MET A 196 15.89 6.50 -1.68
CA MET A 196 15.52 5.18 -1.15
C MET A 196 15.92 5.02 0.32
N THR A 197 17.14 5.43 0.67
CA THR A 197 17.63 5.32 2.05
C THR A 197 16.90 6.26 3.00
N ILE A 198 16.57 7.47 2.55
CA ILE A 198 15.76 8.43 3.32
C ILE A 198 14.35 7.87 3.55
N ALA A 199 13.73 7.27 2.53
CA ALA A 199 12.44 6.62 2.65
C ALA A 199 12.48 5.48 3.68
N PHE A 200 13.54 4.68 3.69
CA PHE A 200 13.72 3.61 4.68
C PHE A 200 13.94 4.16 6.09
N LEU A 201 14.77 5.19 6.27
CA LEU A 201 14.98 5.84 7.56
C LEU A 201 13.67 6.46 8.07
N ALA A 202 12.87 7.05 7.18
CA ALA A 202 11.55 7.55 7.50
C ALA A 202 10.64 6.44 8.03
N ILE A 203 10.63 5.26 7.41
CA ILE A 203 9.87 4.10 7.88
C ILE A 203 10.33 3.68 9.27
N LEU A 204 11.65 3.56 9.47
CA LEU A 204 12.25 3.11 10.72
C LEU A 204 11.93 4.05 11.89
N ILE A 205 11.84 5.36 11.63
CA ILE A 205 11.45 6.36 12.65
C ILE A 205 9.93 6.41 12.81
N THR A 206 9.16 6.47 11.72
CA THR A 206 7.72 6.74 11.79
C THR A 206 6.88 5.53 12.19
N ALA A 207 7.28 4.31 11.84
CA ALA A 207 6.49 3.12 12.15
C ALA A 207 6.46 2.81 13.66
N PRO A 208 7.58 2.78 14.41
CA PRO A 208 7.55 2.57 15.86
C PRO A 208 6.88 3.72 16.60
N ASN A 209 7.17 4.97 16.22
CA ASN A 209 6.54 6.15 16.84
C ASN A 209 5.03 6.18 16.59
N GLY A 210 4.58 5.86 15.37
CA GLY A 210 3.16 5.76 15.05
C GLY A 210 2.47 4.66 15.83
N ALA A 211 3.08 3.48 15.93
CA ALA A 211 2.55 2.37 16.74
C ALA A 211 2.45 2.73 18.22
N LEU A 212 3.48 3.39 18.78
CA LEU A 212 3.49 3.86 20.16
C LEU A 212 2.36 4.86 20.43
N ILE A 213 2.19 5.84 19.54
CA ILE A 213 1.15 6.86 19.67
C ILE A 213 -0.25 6.25 19.60
N ILE A 214 -0.49 5.32 18.67
CA ILE A 214 -1.76 4.60 18.57
C ILE A 214 -2.00 3.77 19.84
N ALA A 215 -0.97 3.09 20.37
CA ALA A 215 -1.09 2.29 21.59
C ALA A 215 -1.42 3.14 22.83
N ILE A 216 -0.89 4.35 22.95
CA ILE A 216 -1.14 5.24 24.11
C ILE A 216 -2.45 6.01 23.97
N LEU A 217 -2.75 6.58 22.79
CA LEU A 217 -3.94 7.41 22.59
C LEU A 217 -5.19 6.59 22.27
N GLY A 218 -5.05 5.40 21.67
CA GLY A 218 -6.18 4.54 21.30
C GLY A 218 -7.10 4.25 22.49
N PRO A 219 -6.60 3.69 23.61
CA PRO A 219 -7.42 3.45 24.79
C PRO A 219 -8.01 4.73 25.39
N LYS A 220 -7.29 5.86 25.35
CA LYS A 220 -7.74 7.12 25.96
C LYS A 220 -8.91 7.79 25.20
N VAL A 221 -9.00 7.57 23.89
CA VAL A 221 -10.09 8.12 23.07
C VAL A 221 -11.33 7.23 23.12
N THR A 222 -11.17 5.90 23.08
CA THR A 222 -12.32 4.97 23.12
C THR A 222 -13.01 4.88 24.49
N TYR A 223 -12.31 5.24 25.58
CA TYR A 223 -12.87 5.24 26.95
C TYR A 223 -13.37 6.59 27.46
N SER A 224 -13.39 7.64 26.63
CA SER A 224 -13.99 8.92 27.03
C SER A 224 -15.48 8.92 26.66
N PRO A 225 -16.42 8.97 27.64
CA PRO A 225 -17.85 9.11 27.37
C PRO A 225 -18.20 10.47 26.75
#